data_AF-A0A383Z393-F1
#
_entry.id   AF-A0A383Z393-F1
#
_cell.length_a   1.000
_cell.length_b   1.000
_cell.length_c   1.000
_cell.angle_alpha   90.00
_cell.angle_beta   90.00
_cell.angle_gamma   90.00
#
_symmetry.space_group_name_H-M   'P 1'
#
loop_
_entity.id
_entity.type
_entity.pdbx_description
1 polymer ?
#
loop_
_entity_poly.entity_id
_entity_poly.type
_entity_poly.pdbx_seq_one_letter_code
_entity_poly.pdbx_strand_id
1 'polypeptide(L)'
;MGYSVTAGATGRLLFGYDSFGNVCGKKNSPVEGAPLSGQDMTLKKHVFFMNSCNLEVKDVRFSSRILCVSSCPEEQLNTLEEVQLFANTSGSFLCVYSLNSFNYTQNPNADSLCPRLPVPPSKSFPLFNRCIPQTPECYSLFASVLINDVDALHRTLSGIMSGRDTILGLCILAFALSLAMMITFRFITTLLVHIFIALIVLGLLFVCGVLWWLYYDYTNDLSTELDTERENMKCLLGFAVVSTVITAVLLVLIFVLRKRIKLTVELLRVTNKAISNSPFLLFQPLWTFAILIFFWVTWMAVLLSLGTAGAAQVIEGGQVEYKPLSGIRYMWWYHLIGLIWTSEFILACQQMTIAGAVVTCYFNRNKNDPPDRPILSSLSILFCYHQGTVVKGSFLITVVRIPRAVLMYIYNTLKEKQHGAWSSCVSRCCYCCFRCLDKCLCHFNQK
;
A
#
# COMPACT_ATOMS: atom_id res chain seq x y z
N MET A 1 19.44 9.80 -1.52
CA MET A 1 19.50 8.72 -0.51
C MET A 1 20.45 9.06 0.62
N GLY A 2 21.71 9.42 0.34
CA GLY A 2 22.71 9.78 1.37
C GLY A 2 22.24 10.86 2.34
N TYR A 3 21.83 12.04 1.84
CA TYR A 3 21.39 13.15 2.69
C TYR A 3 20.20 12.80 3.60
N SER A 4 19.23 12.04 3.11
CA SER A 4 18.04 11.64 3.88
C SER A 4 18.38 10.68 5.02
N VAL A 5 19.38 9.81 4.84
CA VAL A 5 19.84 8.85 5.85
C VAL A 5 20.80 9.53 6.84
N THR A 6 21.59 10.50 6.39
CA THR A 6 22.51 11.25 7.26
C THR A 6 21.83 12.37 8.04
N ALA A 7 20.82 13.04 7.45
CA ALA A 7 20.07 14.12 8.09
C ALA A 7 18.74 13.66 8.71
N GLY A 8 18.21 12.52 8.27
CA GLY A 8 17.02 11.89 8.86
C GLY A 8 17.41 11.07 10.06
N ALA A 9 16.99 11.49 11.24
CA ALA A 9 17.16 10.70 12.46
C ALA A 9 15.94 9.79 12.66
N THR A 10 15.82 8.75 11.83
CA THR A 10 14.78 7.70 11.94
C THR A 10 14.78 7.04 13.33
N GLY A 11 15.92 7.08 14.01
CA GLY A 11 16.03 6.70 15.43
C GLY A 11 15.08 7.47 16.36
N ARG A 12 14.75 8.74 16.06
CA ARG A 12 13.76 9.50 16.84
C ARG A 12 12.35 8.92 16.74
N LEU A 13 12.00 8.29 15.62
CA LEU A 13 10.71 7.65 15.45
C LEU A 13 10.67 6.30 16.17
N LEU A 14 11.75 5.52 16.05
CA LEU A 14 11.85 4.17 16.59
C LEU A 14 12.05 4.14 18.11
N PHE A 15 12.96 4.97 18.62
CA PHE A 15 13.34 5.01 20.04
C PHE A 15 12.64 6.14 20.81
N GLY A 16 12.10 7.14 20.10
CA GLY A 16 11.61 8.36 20.71
C GLY A 16 12.72 9.32 21.16
N TYR A 17 12.32 10.54 21.53
CA TYR A 17 13.20 11.56 22.06
C TYR A 17 12.48 12.34 23.17
N ASP A 18 13.26 12.91 24.09
CA ASP A 18 12.75 13.74 25.19
C ASP A 18 12.54 15.21 24.75
N SER A 19 11.97 16.02 25.64
CA SER A 19 11.74 17.46 25.40
C SER A 19 13.03 18.29 25.29
N PHE A 20 14.20 17.71 25.58
CA PHE A 20 15.51 18.37 25.52
C PHE A 20 16.34 17.91 24.31
N GLY A 21 15.74 17.12 23.40
CA GLY A 21 16.34 16.69 22.15
C GLY A 21 17.19 15.43 22.25
N ASN A 22 17.25 14.75 23.39
CA ASN A 22 17.97 13.49 23.55
C ASN A 22 17.12 12.32 23.03
N VAL A 23 17.71 11.49 22.18
CA VAL A 23 17.12 10.23 21.73
C VAL A 23 17.34 9.17 22.81
N CYS A 24 16.26 8.49 23.21
CA CYS A 24 16.30 7.47 24.26
C CYS A 24 17.08 6.24 23.79
N GLY A 25 17.78 5.56 24.71
CA GLY A 25 18.58 4.37 24.42
C GLY A 25 19.84 4.61 23.59
N LYS A 26 20.27 5.86 23.40
CA LYS A 26 21.45 6.23 22.62
C LYS A 26 22.29 7.32 23.28
N LYS A 27 23.55 7.42 22.84
CA LYS A 27 24.42 8.55 23.15
C LYS A 27 24.09 9.73 22.22
N ASN A 28 23.85 10.91 22.79
CA ASN A 28 23.43 12.10 22.06
C ASN A 28 24.56 13.13 21.94
N SER A 29 24.56 13.90 20.85
CA SER A 29 25.39 15.08 20.70
C SER A 29 24.70 16.30 21.31
N PRO A 30 25.43 17.23 21.94
CA PRO A 30 24.85 18.44 22.49
C PRO A 30 24.26 19.34 21.39
N VAL A 31 23.14 19.97 21.70
CA VAL A 31 22.48 20.99 20.89
C VAL A 31 22.82 22.36 21.49
N GLU A 32 23.34 23.26 20.67
CA GLU A 32 23.70 24.61 21.09
C GLU A 32 22.47 25.37 21.63
N GLY A 33 22.58 25.96 22.81
CA GLY A 33 21.49 26.65 23.50
C GLY A 33 20.58 25.77 24.37
N ALA A 34 20.71 24.44 24.32
CA ALA A 34 19.93 23.51 25.15
C ALA A 34 20.83 22.80 26.19
N PRO A 35 20.88 23.25 27.46
CA PRO A 35 21.84 22.76 28.45
C PRO A 35 21.60 21.31 28.87
N LEU A 36 20.35 20.82 28.75
CA LEU A 36 19.97 19.46 29.12
C LEU A 36 20.07 18.46 27.95
N SER A 37 20.56 18.89 26.80
CA SER A 37 20.79 18.06 25.61
C SER A 37 22.17 17.40 25.64
N GLY A 38 22.42 16.43 24.74
CA GLY A 38 23.72 15.75 24.62
C GLY A 38 24.03 14.74 25.72
N GLN A 39 23.03 14.30 26.47
CA GLN A 39 23.21 13.30 27.53
C GLN A 39 23.33 11.89 26.96
N ASP A 40 24.03 11.02 27.70
CA ASP A 40 24.04 9.59 27.43
C ASP A 40 22.76 8.94 27.94
N MET A 41 21.87 8.56 27.02
CA MET A 41 20.60 7.91 27.32
C MET A 41 20.64 6.41 27.07
N THR A 42 21.81 5.78 26.93
CA THR A 42 21.95 4.35 26.56
C THR A 42 21.17 3.41 27.49
N LEU A 43 21.13 3.71 28.79
CA LEU A 43 20.38 2.94 29.79
C LEU A 43 18.90 3.39 29.94
N LYS A 44 18.56 4.57 29.43
CA LYS A 44 17.23 5.17 29.51
C LYS A 44 16.49 4.97 28.18
N LYS A 45 15.95 3.76 28.00
CA LYS A 45 15.39 3.30 26.72
C LYS A 45 13.94 3.73 26.49
N HIS A 46 13.22 4.07 27.55
CA HIS A 46 11.78 4.28 27.49
C HIS A 46 11.42 5.76 27.46
N VAL A 47 10.39 6.12 26.70
CA VAL A 47 9.81 7.47 26.68
C VAL A 47 8.68 7.56 27.69
N PHE A 48 8.78 8.50 28.63
CA PHE A 48 7.79 8.78 29.65
C PHE A 48 7.16 10.16 29.45
N PHE A 49 5.84 10.24 29.56
CA PHE A 49 5.08 11.48 29.44
C PHE A 49 4.71 11.97 30.85
N MET A 50 5.13 13.18 31.21
CA MET A 50 4.85 13.73 32.56
C MET A 50 3.36 13.93 32.85
N ASN A 51 2.54 14.02 31.81
CA ASN A 51 1.09 14.14 31.89
C ASN A 51 0.45 13.25 30.82
N SER A 52 0.41 11.94 31.08
CA SER A 52 -0.13 10.93 30.17
C SER A 52 -1.67 10.98 30.03
N CYS A 53 -2.38 11.49 31.04
CA CYS A 53 -3.85 11.46 31.11
C CYS A 53 -4.54 12.79 30.77
N ASN A 54 -3.79 13.84 30.48
CA ASN A 54 -4.33 15.10 29.97
C ASN A 54 -3.34 15.70 28.97
N LEU A 55 -3.18 15.02 27.83
CA LEU A 55 -2.38 15.50 26.71
C LEU A 55 -3.17 16.59 25.99
N GLU A 56 -2.95 17.86 26.33
CA GLU A 56 -3.52 18.96 25.56
C GLU A 56 -2.83 19.04 24.20
N VAL A 57 -3.57 18.71 23.14
CA VAL A 57 -3.12 18.86 21.76
C VAL A 57 -3.48 20.26 21.28
N LYS A 58 -2.54 21.20 21.34
CA LYS A 58 -2.61 22.45 20.54
C LYS A 58 -1.73 22.29 19.32
N ASP A 59 -2.33 22.38 18.12
CA ASP A 59 -1.62 22.40 16.83
C ASP A 59 -0.55 21.31 16.67
N VAL A 60 -0.91 20.04 16.84
CA VAL A 60 -0.01 18.87 16.65
C VAL A 60 1.13 18.80 17.69
N ARG A 61 0.97 19.41 18.87
CA ARG A 61 1.97 19.44 19.95
C ARG A 61 1.52 18.64 21.16
N PHE A 62 2.46 17.98 21.82
CA PHE A 62 2.29 17.53 23.20
C PHE A 62 2.71 18.68 24.13
N SER A 63 1.77 19.24 24.89
CA SER A 63 2.08 20.29 25.89
C SER A 63 2.85 19.76 27.11
N SER A 64 2.82 18.44 27.31
CA SER A 64 3.55 17.76 28.39
C SER A 64 5.02 17.60 28.05
N ARG A 65 5.88 17.86 29.05
CA ARG A 65 7.28 17.45 28.99
C ARG A 65 7.37 15.92 28.91
N ILE A 66 8.35 15.47 28.15
CA ILE A 66 8.63 14.06 27.86
C ILE A 66 10.08 13.79 28.26
N LEU A 67 10.34 12.65 28.90
CA LEU A 67 11.67 12.25 29.36
C LEU A 67 12.04 10.84 28.89
N CYS A 68 13.33 10.61 28.67
CA CYS A 68 13.89 9.27 28.62
C CYS A 68 14.07 8.71 30.04
N VAL A 69 13.55 7.51 30.28
CA VAL A 69 13.58 6.79 31.56
C VAL A 69 14.06 5.35 31.37
N SER A 70 14.59 4.71 32.42
CA SER A 70 15.10 3.33 32.36
C SER A 70 13.96 2.31 32.45
N SER A 71 13.00 2.53 33.36
CA SER A 71 11.80 1.70 33.54
C SER A 71 10.54 2.57 33.67
N CYS A 72 9.40 2.00 33.23
CA CYS A 72 8.09 2.62 33.41
C CYS A 72 7.53 2.31 34.80
N PRO A 73 6.80 3.23 35.45
CA PRO A 73 6.14 2.95 36.73
C PRO A 73 4.99 1.96 36.52
N GLU A 74 5.11 0.74 37.03
CA GLU A 74 4.07 -0.30 36.90
C GLU A 74 2.91 -0.11 37.88
N GLU A 75 3.16 0.59 38.99
CA GLU A 75 2.19 0.93 40.02
C GLU A 75 1.82 2.42 39.96
N GLN A 76 0.65 2.77 40.51
CA GLN A 76 0.21 4.16 40.59
C GLN A 76 1.00 4.91 41.66
N LEU A 77 1.54 6.07 41.32
CA LEU A 77 2.27 6.93 42.26
C LEU A 77 1.44 8.17 42.58
N ASN A 78 0.97 8.30 43.81
CA ASN A 78 0.04 9.34 44.26
C ASN A 78 0.75 10.59 44.78
N THR A 79 1.95 10.46 45.34
CA THR A 79 2.69 11.57 45.96
C THR A 79 4.13 11.71 45.44
N LEU A 80 4.76 12.85 45.70
CA LEU A 80 6.15 13.12 45.32
C LEU A 80 7.12 12.20 46.08
N GLU A 81 6.79 11.78 47.31
CA GLU A 81 7.56 10.82 48.09
C GLU A 81 7.59 9.46 47.40
N GLU A 82 6.47 9.00 46.84
CA GLU A 82 6.38 7.75 46.10
C GLU A 82 7.19 7.82 44.79
N VAL A 83 7.19 8.97 44.11
CA VAL A 83 8.04 9.21 42.92
C VAL A 83 9.52 9.22 43.29
N GLN A 84 9.89 9.80 44.43
CA GLN A 84 11.26 9.78 44.95
C GLN A 84 11.69 8.36 45.33
N LEU A 85 10.81 7.60 45.99
CA LEU A 85 11.06 6.20 46.34
C LEU A 85 11.29 5.36 45.07
N PHE A 86 10.43 5.51 44.06
CA PHE A 86 10.57 4.84 42.77
C PHE A 86 11.92 5.15 42.10
N ALA A 87 12.35 6.42 42.10
CA ALA A 87 13.64 6.81 41.54
C ALA A 87 14.82 6.13 42.26
N ASN A 88 14.75 6.02 43.59
CA ASN A 88 15.81 5.41 44.38
C ASN A 88 15.84 3.87 44.28
N THR A 89 14.69 3.21 44.14
CA THR A 89 14.61 1.75 44.07
C THR A 89 14.86 1.21 42.67
N SER A 90 14.26 1.83 41.65
CA SER A 90 14.34 1.38 40.26
C SER A 90 15.51 2.01 39.48
N GLY A 91 16.10 3.09 40.00
CA GLY A 91 17.07 3.91 39.27
C GLY A 91 16.47 4.67 38.08
N SER A 92 15.13 4.80 38.02
CA SER A 92 14.39 5.47 36.95
C SER A 92 13.83 6.81 37.41
N PHE A 93 14.35 7.90 36.83
CA PHE A 93 14.02 9.27 37.26
C PHE A 93 12.88 9.85 36.42
N LEU A 94 11.76 10.18 37.07
CA LEU A 94 10.56 10.70 36.39
C LEU A 94 10.48 12.24 36.34
N CYS A 95 11.39 12.96 37.00
CA CYS A 95 11.48 14.43 36.98
C CYS A 95 12.59 14.93 36.04
N VAL A 96 12.58 16.22 35.70
CA VAL A 96 13.57 16.87 34.81
C VAL A 96 15.00 16.64 35.34
N TYR A 97 15.95 16.38 34.44
CA TYR A 97 17.33 15.99 34.76
C TYR A 97 18.13 16.98 35.60
N SER A 98 17.71 18.24 35.69
CA SER A 98 18.32 19.24 36.57
C SER A 98 18.02 19.04 38.05
N LEU A 99 17.01 18.22 38.38
CA LEU A 99 16.56 17.97 39.75
C LEU A 99 17.04 16.58 40.21
N ASN A 100 17.77 16.55 41.32
CA ASN A 100 18.22 15.30 41.94
C ASN A 100 17.09 14.66 42.77
N SER A 101 17.04 13.33 42.89
CA SER A 101 15.95 12.61 43.56
C SER A 101 15.74 13.04 45.01
N PHE A 102 16.81 13.39 45.73
CA PHE A 102 16.75 13.87 47.11
C PHE A 102 15.96 15.18 47.29
N ASN A 103 15.84 15.99 46.23
CA ASN A 103 15.21 17.31 46.27
C ASN A 103 13.77 17.32 45.73
N TYR A 104 13.19 16.17 45.40
CA TYR A 104 11.85 16.10 44.81
C TYR A 104 10.76 16.69 45.71
N THR A 105 10.87 16.48 47.03
CA THR A 105 9.91 16.98 48.02
C THR A 105 10.30 18.32 48.63
N GLN A 106 11.58 18.73 48.50
CA GLN A 106 12.12 19.93 49.12
C GLN A 106 12.11 21.15 48.19
N ASN A 107 12.06 20.94 46.87
CA ASN A 107 12.12 22.03 45.90
C ASN A 107 10.74 22.72 45.77
N PRO A 108 10.64 24.04 45.99
CA PRO A 108 9.37 24.77 45.85
C PRO A 108 8.80 24.75 44.42
N ASN A 109 9.62 24.44 43.41
CA ASN A 109 9.22 24.35 42.01
C ASN A 109 8.99 22.91 41.53
N ALA A 110 8.92 21.93 42.44
CA ALA A 110 8.76 20.51 42.12
C ALA A 110 7.56 20.24 41.21
N ASP A 111 6.43 20.92 41.43
CA ASP A 111 5.20 20.79 40.62
C ASP A 111 5.41 21.05 39.12
N SER A 112 6.40 21.88 38.78
CA SER A 112 6.73 22.20 37.38
C SER A 112 7.82 21.30 36.78
N LEU A 113 8.60 20.62 37.62
CA LEU A 113 9.77 19.82 37.25
C LEU A 113 9.50 18.31 37.30
N CYS A 114 8.44 17.90 37.99
CA CYS A 114 8.03 16.51 38.20
C CYS A 114 6.70 16.21 37.49
N PRO A 115 6.35 14.93 37.31
CA PRO A 115 5.11 14.56 36.64
C PRO A 115 3.89 15.00 37.45
N ARG A 116 2.78 15.21 36.74
CA ARG A 116 1.51 15.53 37.39
C ARG A 116 1.01 14.31 38.15
N LEU A 117 0.70 14.50 39.43
CA LEU A 117 0.16 13.47 40.30
C LEU A 117 -1.37 13.36 40.16
N PRO A 118 -1.94 12.15 40.32
CA PRO A 118 -1.26 10.87 40.44
C PRO A 118 -0.68 10.39 39.10
N VAL A 119 0.49 9.76 39.11
CA VAL A 119 1.09 9.12 37.93
C VAL A 119 0.38 7.78 37.70
N PRO A 120 -0.23 7.55 36.54
CA PRO A 120 -0.93 6.30 36.25
C PRO A 120 0.05 5.12 36.13
N PRO A 121 -0.38 3.90 36.49
CA PRO A 121 0.40 2.70 36.23
C PRO A 121 0.58 2.53 34.71
N SER A 122 1.80 2.20 34.30
CA SER A 122 2.20 2.19 32.89
C SER A 122 3.14 1.03 32.57
N LYS A 123 3.03 0.49 31.35
CA LYS A 123 3.90 -0.57 30.85
C LYS A 123 4.55 -0.17 29.54
N SER A 124 5.74 -0.71 29.29
CA SER A 124 6.46 -0.50 28.04
C SER A 124 5.76 -1.23 26.89
N PHE A 125 5.39 -0.50 25.83
CA PHE A 125 4.85 -1.12 24.63
C PHE A 125 5.96 -1.79 23.80
N PRO A 126 5.83 -3.07 23.39
CA PRO A 126 6.92 -3.84 22.78
C PRO A 126 7.50 -3.27 21.49
N LEU A 127 6.74 -2.45 20.75
CA LEU A 127 7.15 -1.95 19.43
C LEU A 127 7.85 -0.57 19.45
N PHE A 128 7.62 0.26 20.48
CA PHE A 128 8.06 1.68 20.45
C PHE A 128 8.77 2.18 21.72
N ASN A 129 9.05 1.31 22.70
CA ASN A 129 9.69 1.70 23.98
C ASN A 129 9.04 2.94 24.63
N ARG A 130 7.71 3.03 24.64
CA ARG A 130 6.99 4.12 25.30
C ARG A 130 6.26 3.58 26.52
N CYS A 131 6.24 4.35 27.61
CA CYS A 131 5.43 4.05 28.78
C CYS A 131 3.97 4.40 28.46
N ILE A 132 3.12 3.39 28.36
CA ILE A 132 1.70 3.55 28.05
C ILE A 132 0.87 3.29 29.30
N PRO A 133 -0.03 4.22 29.68
CA PRO A 133 -0.89 4.06 30.85
C PRO A 133 -1.79 2.82 30.70
N GLN A 134 -2.05 2.11 31.80
CA GLN A 134 -2.85 0.89 31.84
C GLN A 134 -4.30 1.15 32.27
N THR A 135 -4.60 2.32 32.84
CA THR A 135 -5.96 2.67 33.24
C THR A 135 -6.83 2.93 32.00
N PRO A 136 -8.02 2.31 31.86
CA PRO A 136 -8.82 2.39 30.64
C PRO A 136 -9.16 3.82 30.20
N GLU A 137 -9.51 4.68 31.16
CA GLU A 137 -9.85 6.09 30.95
C GLU A 137 -8.66 6.86 30.35
N CYS A 138 -7.49 6.77 30.99
CA CYS A 138 -6.28 7.43 30.54
C CYS A 138 -5.73 6.83 29.24
N TYR A 139 -5.82 5.50 29.09
CA TYR A 139 -5.42 4.79 27.88
C TYR A 139 -6.22 5.26 26.68
N SER A 140 -7.55 5.37 26.78
CA SER A 140 -8.39 5.82 25.67
C SER A 140 -8.03 7.24 25.19
N LEU A 141 -7.75 8.15 26.12
CA LEU A 141 -7.32 9.51 25.80
C LEU A 141 -5.92 9.52 25.17
N PHE A 142 -4.96 8.79 25.75
CA PHE A 142 -3.60 8.67 25.23
C PHE A 142 -3.57 8.02 23.84
N ALA A 143 -4.35 6.96 23.65
CA ALA A 143 -4.56 6.22 22.41
C ALA A 143 -5.11 7.12 21.31
N SER A 144 -6.17 7.89 21.59
CA SER A 144 -6.81 8.78 20.62
C SER A 144 -5.84 9.81 20.01
N VAL A 145 -4.81 10.21 20.75
CA VAL A 145 -3.78 11.15 20.28
C VAL A 145 -2.71 10.46 19.44
N LEU A 146 -2.42 9.17 19.68
CA LEU A 146 -1.42 8.41 18.91
C LEU A 146 -2.01 7.74 17.66
N ILE A 147 -3.23 7.21 17.74
CA ILE A 147 -3.86 6.37 16.72
C ILE A 147 -5.37 6.58 16.81
N ASN A 148 -5.99 7.04 15.71
CA ASN A 148 -7.43 7.33 15.67
C ASN A 148 -8.35 6.12 15.97
N ASP A 149 -7.84 4.88 15.93
CA ASP A 149 -8.65 3.66 16.11
C ASP A 149 -7.83 2.49 16.73
N VAL A 150 -7.56 2.59 18.03
CA VAL A 150 -6.70 1.65 18.78
C VAL A 150 -7.34 0.29 19.04
N ASP A 151 -8.67 0.24 19.16
CA ASP A 151 -9.40 -1.00 19.38
C ASP A 151 -9.30 -1.91 18.14
N ALA A 152 -9.37 -1.34 16.94
CA ALA A 152 -9.15 -2.05 15.70
C ALA A 152 -7.73 -2.62 15.60
N LEU A 153 -6.72 -1.84 16.01
CA LEU A 153 -5.32 -2.28 15.97
C LEU A 153 -5.06 -3.41 16.98
N HIS A 154 -5.54 -3.30 18.22
CA HIS A 154 -5.31 -4.33 19.22
C HIS A 154 -6.02 -5.65 18.84
N ARG A 155 -7.24 -5.57 18.30
CA ARG A 155 -7.98 -6.75 17.84
C ARG A 155 -7.27 -7.43 16.65
N THR A 156 -6.74 -6.66 15.71
CA THR A 156 -6.01 -7.20 14.56
C THR A 156 -4.66 -7.82 14.95
N LEU A 157 -3.89 -7.15 15.82
CA LEU A 157 -2.59 -7.66 16.28
C LEU A 157 -2.74 -8.94 17.12
N SER A 158 -3.73 -8.97 18.02
CA SER A 158 -4.07 -10.17 18.81
C SER A 158 -4.53 -11.33 17.92
N GLY A 159 -5.31 -11.04 16.87
CA GLY A 159 -5.73 -12.03 15.88
C GLY A 159 -4.56 -12.63 15.09
N ILE A 160 -3.61 -11.78 14.67
CA ILE A 160 -2.41 -12.22 13.95
C ILE A 160 -1.51 -13.08 14.84
N MET A 161 -1.29 -12.67 16.09
CA MET A 161 -0.43 -13.40 17.03
C MET A 161 -1.01 -14.78 17.41
N SER A 162 -2.33 -14.87 17.59
CA SER A 162 -2.99 -16.14 17.90
C SER A 162 -3.07 -17.09 16.70
N GLY A 163 -3.06 -16.58 15.47
CA GLY A 163 -3.29 -17.35 14.25
C GLY A 163 -2.05 -17.55 13.36
N ARG A 164 -0.85 -17.20 13.83
CA ARG A 164 0.36 -17.11 12.98
C ARG A 164 0.66 -18.37 12.17
N ASP A 165 0.49 -19.55 12.78
CA ASP A 165 0.83 -20.83 12.15
C ASP A 165 -0.22 -21.21 11.10
N THR A 166 -1.49 -20.92 11.39
CA THR A 166 -2.62 -21.07 10.45
C THR A 166 -2.48 -20.11 9.26
N ILE A 167 -2.10 -18.86 9.51
CA ILE A 167 -1.88 -17.85 8.47
C ILE A 167 -0.72 -18.27 7.56
N LEU A 168 0.42 -18.69 8.13
CA LEU A 168 1.56 -19.18 7.36
C LEU A 168 1.17 -20.40 6.51
N GLY A 169 0.43 -21.34 7.09
CA GLY A 169 -0.09 -22.51 6.37
C GLY A 169 -1.01 -22.14 5.20
N LEU A 170 -1.93 -21.20 5.41
CA LEU A 170 -2.82 -20.69 4.36
C LEU A 170 -2.05 -19.95 3.25
N CYS A 171 -1.03 -19.17 3.61
CA CYS A 171 -0.17 -18.50 2.62
C CYS A 171 0.62 -19.50 1.76
N ILE A 172 1.20 -20.54 2.37
CA ILE A 172 1.92 -21.60 1.65
C ILE A 172 0.95 -22.38 0.76
N LEU A 173 -0.24 -22.73 1.27
CA LEU A 173 -1.27 -23.41 0.49
C LEU A 173 -1.74 -22.54 -0.69
N ALA A 174 -2.00 -21.26 -0.47
CA ALA A 174 -2.39 -20.32 -1.51
C ALA A 174 -1.29 -20.16 -2.57
N PHE A 175 -0.03 -20.12 -2.17
CA PHE A 175 1.11 -20.09 -3.09
C PHE A 175 1.19 -21.39 -3.91
N ALA A 176 1.07 -22.55 -3.27
CA ALA A 176 1.08 -23.85 -3.92
C ALA A 176 -0.09 -24.01 -4.91
N LEU A 177 -1.30 -23.61 -4.50
CA LEU A 177 -2.48 -23.61 -5.36
C LEU A 177 -2.35 -22.63 -6.53
N SER A 178 -1.76 -21.45 -6.32
CA SER A 178 -1.51 -20.48 -7.39
C SER A 178 -0.49 -21.01 -8.40
N LEU A 179 0.57 -21.67 -7.92
CA LEU A 179 1.58 -22.29 -8.78
C LEU A 179 0.99 -23.48 -9.54
N ALA A 180 0.20 -24.33 -8.86
CA ALA A 180 -0.54 -25.41 -9.48
C ALA A 180 -1.51 -24.89 -10.55
N MET A 181 -2.29 -23.86 -10.25
CA MET A 181 -3.20 -23.21 -11.20
C MET A 181 -2.46 -22.61 -12.39
N MET A 182 -1.31 -21.97 -12.19
CA MET A 182 -0.50 -21.44 -13.28
C MET A 182 0.02 -22.55 -14.21
N ILE A 183 0.36 -23.71 -13.64
CA ILE A 183 0.82 -24.88 -14.40
C ILE A 183 -0.34 -25.57 -15.13
N THR A 184 -1.46 -25.84 -14.43
CA THR A 184 -2.63 -26.50 -15.00
C THR A 184 -3.31 -25.65 -16.06
N PHE A 185 -3.37 -24.33 -15.87
CA PHE A 185 -3.91 -23.39 -16.86
C PHE A 185 -3.23 -23.59 -18.21
N ARG A 186 -1.91 -23.80 -18.26
CA ARG A 186 -1.17 -23.99 -19.53
C ARG A 186 -1.64 -25.16 -20.38
N PHE A 187 -2.01 -26.27 -19.76
CA PHE A 187 -2.49 -27.45 -20.48
C PHE A 187 -3.96 -27.31 -20.87
N ILE A 188 -4.74 -26.64 -20.01
CA ILE A 188 -6.18 -26.56 -20.18
C ILE A 188 -6.57 -25.37 -21.07
N THR A 189 -5.83 -24.25 -21.14
CA THR A 189 -6.28 -23.01 -21.85
C THR A 189 -6.76 -23.28 -23.27
N THR A 190 -6.10 -24.15 -24.03
CA THR A 190 -6.54 -24.45 -25.41
C THR A 190 -7.88 -25.20 -25.43
N LEU A 191 -8.04 -26.20 -24.57
CA LEU A 191 -9.27 -26.98 -24.43
C LEU A 191 -10.39 -26.15 -23.78
N LEU A 192 -10.03 -25.34 -22.79
CA LEU A 192 -10.87 -24.37 -22.08
C LEU A 192 -11.50 -23.38 -23.06
N VAL A 193 -10.72 -22.76 -23.95
CA VAL A 193 -11.25 -21.79 -24.92
C VAL A 193 -12.32 -22.42 -25.82
N HIS A 194 -12.13 -23.67 -26.26
CA HIS A 194 -13.14 -24.36 -27.08
C HIS A 194 -14.39 -24.75 -26.26
N ILE A 195 -14.21 -25.20 -25.02
CA ILE A 195 -15.33 -25.49 -24.10
C ILE A 195 -16.13 -24.21 -23.80
N PHE A 196 -15.45 -23.09 -23.51
CA PHE A 196 -16.11 -21.82 -23.22
C PHE A 196 -16.89 -21.31 -24.43
N ILE A 197 -16.33 -21.37 -25.64
CA ILE A 197 -17.05 -21.00 -26.86
C ILE A 197 -18.28 -21.92 -27.05
N ALA A 198 -18.12 -23.24 -26.89
CA ALA A 198 -19.23 -24.19 -27.01
C ALA A 198 -20.34 -23.93 -25.98
N LEU A 199 -19.97 -23.69 -24.72
CA LEU A 199 -20.90 -23.38 -23.63
C LEU A 199 -21.65 -22.07 -23.87
N ILE A 200 -20.95 -21.02 -24.33
CA ILE A 200 -21.58 -19.74 -24.68
C ILE A 200 -22.58 -19.92 -25.82
N VAL A 201 -22.20 -20.64 -26.88
CA VAL A 201 -23.11 -20.92 -28.01
C VAL A 201 -24.33 -21.71 -27.55
N LEU A 202 -24.13 -22.78 -26.78
CA LEU A 202 -25.23 -23.60 -26.26
C LEU A 202 -26.15 -22.80 -25.34
N GLY A 203 -25.59 -22.00 -24.43
CA GLY A 203 -26.36 -21.14 -23.53
C GLY A 203 -27.18 -20.09 -24.25
N LEU A 204 -26.62 -19.43 -25.28
CA LEU A 204 -27.34 -18.45 -26.10
C LEU A 204 -28.48 -19.09 -26.88
N LEU A 205 -28.26 -20.28 -27.44
CA LEU A 205 -29.31 -21.04 -28.15
C LEU A 205 -30.40 -21.53 -27.18
N PHE A 206 -30.01 -21.98 -25.98
CA PHE A 206 -30.93 -22.43 -24.94
C PHE A 206 -31.84 -21.30 -24.45
N VAL A 207 -31.27 -20.14 -24.09
CA VAL A 207 -32.05 -18.97 -23.64
C VAL A 207 -33.01 -18.50 -24.75
N CYS A 208 -32.52 -18.43 -25.99
CA CYS A 208 -33.36 -18.08 -27.13
C CYS A 208 -34.50 -19.09 -27.32
N GLY A 209 -34.21 -20.39 -27.24
CA GLY A 209 -35.19 -21.46 -27.38
C GLY A 209 -36.26 -21.45 -26.28
N VAL A 210 -35.85 -21.25 -25.02
CA VAL A 210 -36.77 -21.16 -23.89
C VAL A 210 -37.68 -19.93 -24.02
N LEU A 211 -37.16 -18.76 -24.40
CA LEU A 211 -37.98 -17.56 -24.58
C LEU A 211 -39.01 -17.71 -25.70
N TRP A 212 -38.65 -18.36 -26.82
CA TRP A 212 -39.58 -18.64 -27.90
C TRP A 212 -40.60 -19.73 -27.53
N TRP A 213 -40.20 -20.75 -26.78
CA TRP A 213 -41.11 -21.77 -26.29
C TRP A 213 -42.12 -21.19 -25.30
N LEU A 214 -41.67 -20.37 -24.34
CA LEU A 214 -42.54 -19.66 -23.41
C LEU A 214 -43.50 -18.71 -24.13
N TYR A 215 -43.03 -18.02 -25.17
CA TYR A 215 -43.91 -17.18 -26.00
C TYR A 215 -44.98 -18.03 -26.69
N TYR A 216 -44.60 -19.16 -27.29
CA TYR A 216 -45.55 -20.06 -27.98
C TYR A 216 -46.59 -20.66 -27.02
N ASP A 217 -46.15 -21.12 -25.85
CA ASP A 217 -47.01 -21.70 -24.82
C ASP A 217 -48.03 -20.66 -24.34
N TYR A 218 -47.56 -19.45 -24.01
CA TYR A 218 -48.41 -18.35 -23.59
C TYR A 218 -49.40 -17.91 -24.68
N THR A 219 -48.99 -17.94 -25.96
CA THR A 219 -49.91 -17.62 -27.07
C THR A 219 -51.01 -18.67 -27.27
N ASN A 220 -50.75 -19.93 -26.93
CA ASN A 220 -51.74 -21.00 -27.09
C ASN A 220 -52.70 -21.10 -25.90
N ASP A 221 -52.25 -20.77 -24.69
CA ASP A 221 -53.08 -20.83 -23.47
C ASP A 221 -53.96 -19.58 -23.30
N LEU A 222 -53.65 -18.46 -24.00
CA LEU A 222 -54.40 -17.19 -24.00
C LEU A 222 -55.72 -17.25 -24.79
N SER A 223 -56.53 -18.28 -24.54
CA SER A 223 -57.90 -18.40 -25.06
C SER A 223 -58.96 -17.78 -24.12
N THR A 224 -58.55 -17.19 -22.99
CA THR A 224 -59.44 -16.57 -21.99
C THR A 224 -58.84 -15.28 -21.38
N GLU A 225 -59.71 -14.31 -21.09
CA GLU A 225 -59.47 -12.86 -20.91
C GLU A 225 -58.56 -12.41 -19.74
N LEU A 226 -57.66 -11.42 -19.97
CA LEU A 226 -57.37 -10.24 -19.12
C LEU A 226 -56.38 -9.26 -19.82
N ASP A 227 -56.59 -7.93 -19.73
CA ASP A 227 -55.67 -6.92 -20.34
C ASP A 227 -54.24 -6.95 -19.78
N THR A 228 -54.07 -7.36 -18.52
CA THR A 228 -52.77 -7.48 -17.84
C THR A 228 -51.87 -8.57 -18.45
N GLU A 229 -52.47 -9.61 -19.04
CA GLU A 229 -51.75 -10.71 -19.71
C GLU A 229 -51.24 -10.31 -21.09
N ARG A 230 -51.97 -9.40 -21.76
CA ARG A 230 -51.60 -8.87 -23.08
C ARG A 230 -50.36 -7.98 -23.04
N GLU A 231 -50.17 -7.18 -21.99
CA GLU A 231 -48.95 -6.37 -21.84
C GLU A 231 -47.72 -7.24 -21.56
N ASN A 232 -47.87 -8.26 -20.72
CA ASN A 232 -46.81 -9.24 -20.44
C ASN A 232 -46.41 -10.02 -21.70
N MET A 233 -47.37 -10.38 -22.56
CA MET A 233 -47.11 -11.04 -23.85
C MET A 233 -46.25 -10.16 -24.78
N LYS A 234 -46.58 -8.86 -24.90
CA LYS A 234 -45.79 -7.91 -25.71
C LYS A 234 -44.37 -7.75 -25.16
N CYS A 235 -44.22 -7.76 -23.83
CA CYS A 235 -42.93 -7.71 -23.16
C CYS A 235 -42.10 -8.98 -23.43
N LEU A 236 -42.71 -10.16 -23.32
CA LEU A 236 -42.07 -11.46 -23.60
C LEU A 236 -41.61 -11.58 -25.05
N LEU A 237 -42.45 -11.16 -26.00
CA LEU A 237 -42.09 -11.06 -27.42
C LEU A 237 -40.90 -10.11 -27.63
N GLY A 238 -40.94 -8.95 -26.96
CA GLY A 238 -39.83 -7.99 -26.96
C GLY A 238 -38.52 -8.62 -26.49
N PHE A 239 -38.53 -9.35 -25.37
CA PHE A 239 -37.36 -10.06 -24.86
C PHE A 239 -36.88 -11.17 -25.78
N ALA A 240 -37.79 -11.95 -26.38
CA ALA A 240 -37.44 -13.00 -27.34
C ALA A 240 -36.76 -12.43 -28.60
N VAL A 241 -37.29 -11.34 -29.16
CA VAL A 241 -36.71 -10.65 -30.32
C VAL A 241 -35.34 -10.06 -29.98
N VAL A 242 -35.22 -9.34 -28.86
CA VAL A 242 -33.95 -8.76 -28.42
C VAL A 242 -32.90 -9.85 -28.16
N SER A 243 -33.27 -10.93 -27.47
CA SER A 243 -32.38 -12.08 -27.23
C SER A 243 -31.93 -12.72 -28.53
N THR A 244 -32.82 -12.83 -29.53
CA THR A 244 -32.48 -13.39 -30.85
C THR A 244 -31.46 -12.51 -31.58
N VAL A 245 -31.67 -11.18 -31.57
CA VAL A 245 -30.74 -10.21 -32.19
C VAL A 245 -29.36 -10.26 -31.52
N ILE A 246 -29.31 -10.26 -30.19
CA ILE A 246 -28.06 -10.35 -29.42
C ILE A 246 -27.33 -11.66 -29.73
N THR A 247 -28.04 -12.80 -29.70
CA THR A 247 -27.47 -14.11 -30.05
C THR A 247 -26.93 -14.12 -31.48
N ALA A 248 -27.66 -13.58 -32.46
CA ALA A 248 -27.19 -13.49 -33.85
C ALA A 248 -25.91 -12.65 -33.98
N VAL A 249 -25.86 -11.47 -33.33
CA VAL A 249 -24.66 -10.61 -33.34
C VAL A 249 -23.46 -11.32 -32.71
N LEU A 250 -23.65 -11.96 -31.55
CA LEU A 250 -22.57 -12.69 -30.86
C LEU A 250 -22.07 -13.88 -31.67
N LEU A 251 -22.96 -14.64 -32.32
CA LEU A 251 -22.58 -15.76 -33.20
C LEU A 251 -21.81 -15.29 -34.43
N VAL A 252 -22.22 -14.18 -35.06
CA VAL A 252 -21.49 -13.56 -36.18
C VAL A 252 -20.11 -13.09 -35.73
N LEU A 253 -20.00 -12.45 -34.56
CA LEU A 253 -18.71 -12.05 -34.00
C LEU A 253 -17.80 -13.26 -33.75
N ILE A 254 -18.30 -14.33 -33.13
CA ILE A 254 -17.55 -15.58 -32.90
C ILE A 254 -17.09 -16.18 -34.24
N PHE A 255 -17.96 -16.19 -35.25
CA PHE A 255 -17.64 -16.71 -36.58
C PHE A 255 -16.55 -15.90 -37.27
N VAL A 256 -16.64 -14.56 -37.26
CA VAL A 256 -15.63 -13.66 -37.84
C VAL A 256 -14.29 -13.81 -37.10
N LEU A 257 -14.32 -13.96 -35.78
CA LEU A 257 -13.12 -14.12 -34.96
C LEU A 257 -12.53 -15.54 -34.99
N ARG A 258 -13.19 -16.53 -35.61
CA ARG A 258 -12.70 -17.92 -35.70
C ARG A 258 -11.28 -18.03 -36.25
N LYS A 259 -10.95 -17.25 -37.29
CA LYS A 259 -9.58 -17.21 -37.86
C LYS A 259 -8.56 -16.64 -36.85
N ARG A 260 -8.95 -15.62 -36.08
CA ARG A 260 -8.12 -15.03 -35.03
C ARG A 260 -7.94 -15.99 -33.85
N ILE A 261 -8.98 -16.73 -33.46
CA ILE A 261 -8.91 -17.74 -32.38
C ILE A 261 -7.92 -18.84 -32.75
N LYS A 262 -7.94 -19.34 -34.00
CA LYS A 262 -6.94 -20.32 -34.47
C LYS A 262 -5.51 -19.80 -34.37
N LEU A 263 -5.27 -18.56 -34.81
CA LEU A 263 -3.97 -17.91 -34.71
C LEU A 263 -3.51 -17.77 -33.24
N THR A 264 -4.39 -17.31 -32.35
CA THR A 264 -4.09 -17.18 -30.92
C THR A 264 -3.78 -18.53 -30.27
N VAL A 265 -4.50 -19.60 -30.64
CA VAL A 265 -4.22 -20.97 -30.16
C VAL A 265 -2.85 -21.47 -30.64
N GLU A 266 -2.49 -21.21 -31.90
CA GLU A 266 -1.15 -21.54 -32.42
C GLU A 266 -0.06 -20.74 -31.71
N LEU A 267 -0.26 -19.45 -31.47
CA LEU A 267 0.64 -18.60 -30.69
C LEU A 267 0.79 -19.10 -29.25
N LEU A 268 -0.29 -19.49 -28.58
CA LEU A 268 -0.25 -20.07 -27.23
C LEU A 268 0.54 -21.39 -27.21
N ARG A 269 0.34 -22.26 -28.21
CA ARG A 269 1.09 -23.50 -28.36
C ARG A 269 2.59 -23.24 -28.52
N VAL A 270 2.96 -22.26 -29.34
CA VAL A 270 4.35 -21.84 -29.55
C VAL A 270 4.95 -21.26 -28.26
N THR A 271 4.23 -20.38 -27.57
CA THR A 271 4.66 -19.79 -26.29
C THR A 271 4.88 -20.87 -25.23
N ASN A 272 3.95 -21.82 -25.11
CA ASN A 272 4.10 -22.96 -24.19
C ASN A 272 5.34 -23.80 -24.50
N LYS A 273 5.66 -23.99 -25.79
CA LYS A 273 6.87 -24.69 -26.20
C LYS A 273 8.14 -23.92 -25.81
N ALA A 274 8.18 -22.61 -26.03
CA ALA A 274 9.31 -21.77 -25.62
C ALA A 274 9.53 -21.79 -24.10
N ILE A 275 8.43 -21.72 -23.33
CA ILE A 275 8.44 -21.83 -21.88
C ILE A 275 8.91 -23.21 -21.40
N SER A 276 8.51 -24.29 -22.06
CA SER A 276 8.97 -25.65 -21.74
C SER A 276 10.48 -25.79 -21.97
N ASN A 277 11.02 -25.13 -22.99
CA ASN A 277 12.45 -25.10 -23.26
C ASN A 277 13.23 -24.19 -22.30
N SER A 278 12.55 -23.30 -21.57
CA SER A 278 13.17 -22.33 -20.68
C SER A 278 12.31 -22.09 -19.45
N PRO A 279 12.30 -23.04 -18.49
CA PRO A 279 11.42 -23.00 -17.32
C PRO A 279 11.68 -21.79 -16.42
N PHE A 280 12.87 -21.20 -16.47
CA PHE A 280 13.20 -19.97 -15.73
C PHE A 280 12.30 -18.78 -16.09
N LEU A 281 11.62 -18.78 -17.24
CA LEU A 281 10.67 -17.73 -17.63
C LEU A 281 9.50 -17.61 -16.64
N LEU A 282 9.18 -18.71 -15.94
CA LEU A 282 8.18 -18.73 -14.88
C LEU A 282 8.59 -18.00 -13.61
N PHE A 283 9.89 -17.95 -13.33
CA PHE A 283 10.42 -17.33 -12.12
C PHE A 283 10.65 -15.83 -12.29
N GLN A 284 10.65 -15.33 -13.53
CA GLN A 284 10.84 -13.91 -13.85
C GLN A 284 9.85 -12.98 -13.11
N PRO A 285 8.53 -13.27 -13.03
CA PRO A 285 7.60 -12.43 -12.27
C PRO A 285 7.87 -12.44 -10.76
N LEU A 286 8.33 -13.57 -10.20
CA LEU A 286 8.66 -13.69 -8.77
C LEU A 286 9.87 -12.83 -8.40
N TRP A 287 10.91 -12.88 -9.22
CA TRP A 287 12.09 -12.03 -9.03
C TRP A 287 11.74 -10.54 -9.16
N THR A 288 10.88 -10.18 -10.12
CA THR A 288 10.42 -8.79 -10.28
C THR A 288 9.62 -8.33 -9.06
N PHE A 289 8.75 -9.19 -8.52
CA PHE A 289 8.00 -8.89 -7.31
C PHE A 289 8.90 -8.70 -6.09
N ALA A 290 9.93 -9.54 -5.92
CA ALA A 290 10.92 -9.38 -4.86
C ALA A 290 11.67 -8.04 -4.96
N ILE A 291 12.06 -7.63 -6.18
CA ILE A 291 12.68 -6.31 -6.42
C ILE A 291 11.71 -5.18 -6.08
N LEU A 292 10.44 -5.29 -6.48
CA LEU A 292 9.42 -4.27 -6.18
C LEU A 292 9.17 -4.15 -4.66
N ILE A 293 9.11 -5.26 -3.92
CA ILE A 293 9.02 -5.24 -2.45
C ILE A 293 10.23 -4.55 -1.85
N PHE A 294 11.45 -4.95 -2.25
CA PHE A 294 12.68 -4.36 -1.74
C PHE A 294 12.72 -2.84 -2.01
N PHE A 295 12.34 -2.44 -3.22
CA PHE A 295 12.22 -1.04 -3.59
C PHE A 295 11.17 -0.32 -2.73
N TRP A 296 10.00 -0.91 -2.54
CA TRP A 296 8.93 -0.33 -1.71
C TRP A 296 9.37 -0.13 -0.25
N VAL A 297 10.00 -1.13 0.36
CA VAL A 297 10.55 -1.03 1.72
C VAL A 297 11.58 0.08 1.80
N THR A 298 12.48 0.15 0.82
CA THR A 298 13.50 1.21 0.73
C THR A 298 12.86 2.58 0.57
N TRP A 299 11.84 2.69 -0.28
CA TRP A 299 11.09 3.91 -0.51
C TRP A 299 10.37 4.39 0.76
N MET A 300 9.74 3.47 1.50
CA MET A 300 9.11 3.74 2.79
C MET A 300 10.13 4.19 3.83
N ALA A 301 11.29 3.53 3.91
CA ALA A 301 12.36 3.93 4.82
C ALA A 301 12.85 5.35 4.52
N VAL A 302 13.01 5.71 3.24
CA VAL A 302 13.38 7.08 2.83
C VAL A 302 12.25 8.06 3.14
N LEU A 303 10.98 7.70 2.92
CA LEU A 303 9.84 8.56 3.25
C LEU A 303 9.80 8.88 4.76
N LEU A 304 9.98 7.87 5.61
CA LEU A 304 10.04 8.04 7.06
C LEU A 304 11.26 8.89 7.48
N SER A 305 12.40 8.68 6.84
CA SER A 305 13.61 9.46 7.10
C SER A 305 13.44 10.93 6.68
N LEU A 306 12.74 11.19 5.57
CA LEU A 306 12.39 12.54 5.13
C LEU A 306 11.38 13.21 6.07
N GLY A 307 10.33 12.49 6.49
CA GLY A 307 9.33 13.00 7.43
C GLY A 307 9.91 13.29 8.82
N THR A 308 10.99 12.60 9.19
CA THR A 308 11.70 12.85 10.45
C THR A 308 12.86 13.82 10.30
N ALA A 309 13.27 14.23 9.09
CA ALA A 309 14.37 15.15 8.92
C ALA A 309 13.94 16.58 9.32
N GLY A 310 14.71 17.20 10.20
CA GLY A 310 14.39 18.50 10.78
C GLY A 310 15.57 19.05 11.59
N ALA A 311 15.74 20.36 11.56
CA ALA A 311 16.78 21.05 12.31
C ALA A 311 16.32 21.26 13.75
N ALA A 312 17.22 21.03 14.71
CA ALA A 312 16.99 21.34 16.11
C ALA A 312 16.90 22.87 16.27
N GLN A 313 15.80 23.35 16.86
CA GLN A 313 15.65 24.73 17.32
C GLN A 313 15.35 24.71 18.81
N VAL A 314 15.99 25.62 19.54
CA VAL A 314 15.78 25.75 20.99
C VAL A 314 14.62 26.71 21.24
N ILE A 315 13.69 26.30 22.09
CA ILE A 315 12.55 27.10 22.57
C ILE A 315 12.89 27.65 23.96
N GLU A 316 12.18 28.69 24.40
CA GLU A 316 12.19 29.17 25.78
C GLU A 316 12.10 28.02 26.79
N GLY A 317 12.97 28.07 27.81
CA GLY A 317 13.10 26.99 28.80
C GLY A 317 14.09 25.87 28.44
N GLY A 318 14.91 26.05 27.38
CA GLY A 318 15.99 25.12 27.02
C GLY A 318 15.51 23.81 26.38
N GLN A 319 14.28 23.79 25.87
CA GLN A 319 13.68 22.64 25.18
C GLN A 319 14.07 22.64 23.70
N VAL A 320 14.11 21.44 23.10
CA VAL A 320 14.49 21.28 21.69
C VAL A 320 13.29 20.84 20.87
N GLU A 321 12.96 21.62 19.85
CA GLU A 321 11.96 21.29 18.84
C GLU A 321 12.62 21.05 17.49
N TYR A 322 12.15 20.03 16.78
CA TYR A 322 12.64 19.71 15.44
C TYR A 322 11.69 20.25 14.39
N LYS A 323 12.05 21.38 13.77
CA LYS A 323 11.25 21.94 12.68
C LYS A 323 11.63 21.29 11.35
N PRO A 324 10.64 20.85 10.55
CA PRO A 324 10.92 20.30 9.23
C PRO A 324 11.56 21.36 8.35
N LEU A 325 12.59 21.00 7.58
CA LEU A 325 13.20 21.91 6.62
C LEU A 325 12.18 22.28 5.53
N SER A 326 12.16 23.56 5.13
CA SER A 326 11.25 24.07 4.09
C SER A 326 11.34 23.28 2.77
N GLY A 327 12.52 22.79 2.41
CA GLY A 327 12.75 21.96 1.22
C GLY A 327 12.05 20.59 1.26
N ILE A 328 11.84 20.00 2.45
CA ILE A 328 11.18 18.69 2.60
C ILE A 328 9.71 18.77 2.16
N ARG A 329 9.06 19.93 2.32
CA ARG A 329 7.67 20.15 1.90
C ARG A 329 7.46 19.97 0.38
N TYR A 330 8.48 20.24 -0.42
CA TYR A 330 8.43 20.08 -1.88
C TYR A 330 8.95 18.71 -2.36
N MET A 331 9.72 18.01 -1.51
CA MET A 331 10.29 16.69 -1.83
C MET A 331 9.26 15.56 -1.84
N TRP A 332 8.09 15.74 -1.24
CA TRP A 332 7.05 14.72 -1.21
C TRP A 332 6.55 14.34 -2.61
N TRP A 333 6.28 15.34 -3.47
CA TRP A 333 5.88 15.09 -4.86
C TRP A 333 6.98 14.42 -5.68
N TYR A 334 8.23 14.82 -5.48
CA TYR A 334 9.38 14.16 -6.10
C TYR A 334 9.48 12.68 -5.69
N HIS A 335 9.28 12.38 -4.40
CA HIS A 335 9.32 11.02 -3.87
C HIS A 335 8.17 10.16 -4.42
N LEU A 336 6.97 10.74 -4.57
CA LEU A 336 5.82 10.07 -5.18
C LEU A 336 6.02 9.80 -6.68
N ILE A 337 6.52 10.78 -7.44
CA ILE A 337 6.83 10.59 -8.86
C ILE A 337 7.93 9.54 -9.02
N GLY A 338 8.95 9.56 -8.15
CA GLY A 338 10.00 8.55 -8.11
C GLY A 338 9.49 7.13 -7.84
N LEU A 339 8.47 6.97 -7.00
CA LEU A 339 7.80 5.67 -6.77
C LEU A 339 7.23 5.10 -8.07
N ILE A 340 6.45 5.92 -8.78
CA ILE A 340 5.77 5.50 -10.00
C ILE A 340 6.81 5.21 -11.08
N TRP A 341 7.72 6.15 -11.33
CA TRP A 341 8.72 6.01 -12.39
C TRP A 341 9.64 4.81 -12.19
N THR A 342 10.13 4.58 -10.97
CA THR A 342 11.01 3.44 -10.69
C THR A 342 10.25 2.12 -10.80
N SER A 343 8.98 2.09 -10.41
CA SER A 343 8.13 0.90 -10.59
C SER A 343 7.92 0.59 -12.08
N GLU A 344 7.61 1.60 -12.90
CA GLU A 344 7.52 1.43 -14.36
C GLU A 344 8.85 0.99 -14.97
N PHE A 345 9.98 1.51 -14.49
CA PHE A 345 11.30 1.09 -14.93
C PHE A 345 11.55 -0.40 -14.63
N ILE A 346 11.23 -0.86 -13.42
CA ILE A 346 11.37 -2.27 -13.04
C ILE A 346 10.49 -3.17 -13.92
N LEU A 347 9.25 -2.76 -14.19
CA LEU A 347 8.33 -3.50 -15.07
C LEU A 347 8.79 -3.50 -16.54
N ALA A 348 9.32 -2.38 -17.03
CA ALA A 348 9.86 -2.28 -18.38
C ALA A 348 11.11 -3.16 -18.55
N CYS A 349 11.99 -3.22 -17.54
CA CYS A 349 13.10 -4.18 -17.49
C CYS A 349 12.60 -5.62 -17.60
N GLN A 350 11.55 -5.98 -16.84
CA GLN A 350 10.93 -7.30 -16.91
C GLN A 350 10.42 -7.62 -18.32
N GLN A 351 9.66 -6.70 -18.93
CA GLN A 351 9.09 -6.89 -20.27
C GLN A 351 10.18 -7.11 -21.32
N MET A 352 11.24 -6.31 -21.30
CA MET A 352 12.35 -6.43 -22.25
C MET A 352 13.18 -7.71 -22.03
N THR A 353 13.41 -8.13 -20.77
CA THR A 353 14.06 -9.41 -20.48
C THR A 353 13.25 -10.59 -21.00
N ILE A 354 11.92 -10.59 -20.79
CA ILE A 354 11.04 -11.65 -21.31
C ILE A 354 11.07 -11.66 -22.84
N ALA A 355 10.96 -10.50 -23.47
CA ALA A 355 11.02 -10.38 -24.92
C ALA A 355 12.35 -10.92 -25.49
N GLY A 356 13.49 -10.53 -24.90
CA GLY A 356 14.81 -11.02 -25.31
C GLY A 356 14.96 -12.54 -25.16
N ALA A 357 14.50 -13.09 -24.04
CA ALA A 357 14.56 -14.52 -23.79
C ALA A 357 13.67 -15.30 -24.77
N VAL A 358 12.44 -14.82 -25.00
CA VAL A 358 11.50 -15.45 -25.95
C VAL A 358 12.04 -15.39 -27.38
N VAL A 359 12.60 -14.26 -27.82
CA VAL A 359 13.23 -14.13 -29.15
C VAL A 359 14.38 -15.13 -29.31
N THR A 360 15.25 -15.24 -28.30
CA THR A 360 16.38 -16.18 -28.31
C THR A 360 15.90 -17.63 -28.39
N CYS A 361 14.86 -18.00 -27.64
CA CYS A 361 14.30 -19.35 -27.65
C CYS A 361 13.50 -19.67 -28.93
N TYR A 362 12.74 -18.70 -29.44
CA TYR A 362 11.86 -18.87 -30.60
C TYR A 362 12.61 -18.94 -31.92
N PHE A 363 13.60 -18.05 -32.11
CA PHE A 363 14.39 -17.99 -33.34
C PHE A 363 15.59 -18.95 -33.34
N ASN A 364 15.82 -19.72 -32.28
CA ASN A 364 16.85 -20.75 -32.31
C ASN A 364 16.50 -21.86 -33.32
N ARG A 365 17.23 -21.89 -34.44
CA ARG A 365 17.06 -22.91 -35.49
C ARG A 365 17.63 -24.27 -35.10
N ASN A 366 18.64 -24.32 -34.21
CA ASN A 366 19.29 -25.55 -33.81
C ASN A 366 18.63 -26.14 -32.55
N LYS A 367 17.73 -27.12 -32.75
CA LYS A 367 17.04 -27.79 -31.62
C LYS A 367 17.97 -28.65 -30.77
N ASN A 368 19.13 -29.03 -31.29
CA ASN A 368 20.10 -29.86 -30.58
C ASN A 368 21.06 -29.04 -29.71
N ASP A 369 21.00 -27.71 -29.80
CA ASP A 369 21.84 -26.78 -29.05
C ASP A 369 20.96 -25.63 -28.50
N PRO A 370 20.23 -25.87 -27.39
CA PRO A 370 19.37 -24.85 -26.81
C PRO A 370 20.20 -23.71 -26.19
N PRO A 371 19.71 -22.45 -26.22
CA PRO A 371 20.45 -21.33 -25.65
C PRO A 371 20.64 -21.52 -24.15
N ASP A 372 21.89 -21.41 -23.69
CA ASP A 372 22.23 -21.46 -22.28
C ASP A 372 21.74 -20.20 -21.56
N ARG A 373 20.84 -20.40 -20.58
CA ARG A 373 20.34 -19.36 -19.67
C ARG A 373 19.86 -18.08 -20.39
N PRO A 374 18.83 -18.17 -21.25
CA PRO A 374 18.41 -17.06 -22.12
C PRO A 374 17.94 -15.81 -21.34
N ILE A 375 17.45 -15.99 -20.12
CA ILE A 375 17.06 -14.88 -19.22
C ILE A 375 18.28 -14.12 -18.72
N LEU A 376 19.32 -14.83 -18.29
CA LEU A 376 20.52 -14.19 -17.76
C LEU A 376 21.27 -13.43 -18.87
N SER A 377 21.33 -14.02 -20.06
CA SER A 377 21.85 -13.36 -21.26
C SER A 377 21.04 -12.10 -21.60
N SER A 378 19.70 -12.20 -21.60
CA SER A 378 18.82 -11.06 -21.88
C SER A 378 18.90 -9.96 -20.82
N LEU A 379 19.07 -10.31 -19.53
CA LEU A 379 19.33 -9.35 -18.46
C LEU A 379 20.68 -8.66 -18.63
N SER A 380 21.73 -9.39 -18.98
CA SER A 380 23.04 -8.82 -19.27
C SER A 380 22.95 -7.82 -20.43
N ILE A 381 22.31 -8.20 -21.52
CA ILE A 381 22.11 -7.33 -22.68
C ILE A 381 21.30 -6.08 -22.31
N LEU A 382 20.25 -6.24 -21.50
CA LEU A 382 19.45 -5.13 -20.97
C LEU A 382 20.32 -4.11 -20.22
N PHE A 383 21.09 -4.56 -19.23
CA PHE A 383 21.89 -3.66 -18.39
C PHE A 383 23.13 -3.10 -19.09
N CYS A 384 23.74 -3.86 -19.99
CA CYS A 384 24.94 -3.42 -20.71
C CYS A 384 24.62 -2.49 -21.90
N TYR A 385 23.50 -2.69 -22.59
CA TYR A 385 23.23 -2.00 -23.87
C TYR A 385 21.90 -1.24 -23.94
N HIS A 386 20.86 -1.66 -23.20
CA HIS A 386 19.50 -1.10 -23.38
C HIS A 386 18.95 -0.33 -22.17
N GLN A 387 19.73 -0.15 -21.10
CA GLN A 387 19.27 0.55 -19.90
C GLN A 387 18.76 1.96 -20.24
N GLY A 388 19.44 2.70 -21.11
CA GLY A 388 19.03 4.05 -21.51
C GLY A 388 17.67 4.09 -22.22
N THR A 389 17.38 3.13 -23.10
CA THR A 389 16.09 3.01 -23.78
C THR A 389 14.97 2.70 -22.78
N VAL A 390 15.23 1.79 -21.85
CA VAL A 390 14.25 1.37 -20.84
C VAL A 390 13.96 2.50 -19.85
N VAL A 391 14.98 3.26 -19.42
CA VAL A 391 14.83 4.44 -18.55
C VAL A 391 14.00 5.53 -19.25
N LYS A 392 14.29 5.82 -20.53
CA LYS A 392 13.53 6.81 -21.31
C LYS A 392 12.08 6.37 -21.55
N GLY A 393 11.88 5.10 -21.89
CA GLY A 393 10.55 4.52 -22.10
C GLY A 393 9.69 4.57 -20.84
N SER A 394 10.22 4.12 -19.70
CA SER A 394 9.50 4.15 -18.43
C SER A 394 9.20 5.57 -17.94
N PHE A 395 10.08 6.54 -18.22
CA PHE A 395 9.82 7.94 -17.93
C PHE A 395 8.66 8.49 -18.75
N LEU A 396 8.66 8.24 -20.07
CA LEU A 396 7.58 8.68 -20.96
C LEU A 396 6.23 8.09 -20.54
N ILE A 397 6.20 6.79 -20.20
CA ILE A 397 5.01 6.12 -19.67
C ILE A 397 4.51 6.84 -18.40
N THR A 398 5.43 7.19 -17.49
CA THR A 398 5.07 7.87 -16.24
C THR A 398 4.49 9.27 -16.46
N VAL A 399 5.11 10.08 -17.32
CA VAL A 399 4.66 11.43 -17.69
C VAL A 399 3.24 11.39 -18.27
N VAL A 400 2.90 10.31 -18.96
CA VAL A 400 1.60 10.09 -19.58
C VAL A 400 0.56 9.54 -18.59
N ARG A 401 0.98 8.60 -17.73
CA ARG A 401 0.11 7.84 -16.83
C ARG A 401 -0.38 8.68 -15.66
N ILE A 402 0.46 9.55 -15.10
CA ILE A 402 0.10 10.40 -13.95
C ILE A 402 -1.06 11.36 -14.29
N PRO A 403 -0.98 12.18 -15.36
CA PRO A 403 -2.11 13.03 -15.75
C PRO A 403 -3.36 12.20 -16.02
N ARG A 404 -3.25 11.08 -16.76
CA ARG A 404 -4.41 10.22 -17.04
C ARG A 404 -5.10 9.74 -15.77
N ALA A 405 -4.35 9.31 -14.75
CA ALA A 405 -4.91 8.85 -13.48
C ALA A 405 -5.61 9.98 -12.70
N VAL A 406 -4.99 11.17 -12.63
CA VAL A 406 -5.57 12.35 -11.98
C VAL A 406 -6.88 12.76 -12.67
N LEU A 407 -6.88 12.78 -13.99
CA LEU A 407 -8.04 13.15 -14.80
C LEU A 407 -9.19 12.14 -14.64
N MET A 408 -8.87 10.84 -14.63
CA MET A 408 -9.84 9.78 -14.39
C MET A 408 -10.45 9.89 -12.97
N TYR A 409 -9.63 10.23 -11.98
CA TYR A 409 -10.10 10.44 -10.61
C TYR A 409 -11.06 11.63 -10.52
N ILE A 410 -10.68 12.80 -11.05
CA ILE A 410 -11.53 13.99 -11.08
C ILE A 410 -12.85 13.68 -11.80
N TYR A 411 -12.81 12.98 -12.93
CA TYR A 411 -14.00 12.58 -13.67
C TYR A 411 -14.94 11.71 -12.82
N ASN A 412 -14.42 10.67 -12.16
CA ASN A 412 -15.23 9.78 -11.34
C ASN A 412 -15.88 10.54 -10.17
N THR A 413 -15.14 11.42 -9.50
CA THR A 413 -15.68 12.25 -8.40
C THR A 413 -16.73 13.25 -8.88
N LEU A 414 -16.55 13.85 -10.07
CA LEU A 414 -17.54 14.78 -10.64
C LEU A 414 -18.81 14.05 -11.11
N LYS A 415 -18.67 12.84 -11.66
CA LYS A 415 -19.78 11.98 -12.06
C LYS A 415 -20.64 11.59 -10.86
N GLU A 416 -20.01 11.33 -9.71
CA GLU A 416 -20.70 10.92 -8.47
C GLU A 416 -21.48 12.08 -7.82
N LYS A 417 -21.04 13.33 -8.03
CA LYS A 417 -21.68 14.55 -7.50
C LYS A 417 -22.68 15.22 -8.46
N GLN A 418 -22.91 14.65 -9.64
CA GLN A 418 -23.70 15.30 -10.71
C GLN A 418 -25.20 14.96 -10.63
N HIS A 419 -25.98 15.86 -10.01
CA HIS A 419 -27.44 15.93 -10.12
C HIS A 419 -27.96 17.18 -10.88
N GLY A 420 -27.09 17.97 -11.56
CA GLY A 420 -27.48 19.25 -12.20
C GLY A 420 -27.03 19.44 -13.65
N ALA A 421 -27.90 20.04 -14.47
CA ALA A 421 -27.77 20.18 -15.93
C ALA A 421 -26.56 21.02 -16.41
N TRP A 422 -26.15 22.05 -15.66
CA TRP A 422 -25.06 22.96 -16.08
C TRP A 422 -23.67 22.33 -15.95
N SER A 423 -23.52 21.40 -15.01
CA SER A 423 -22.29 20.63 -14.78
C SER A 423 -22.00 19.65 -15.95
N SER A 424 -23.04 19.18 -16.65
CA SER A 424 -22.95 18.17 -17.72
C SER A 424 -22.18 18.66 -18.96
N CYS A 425 -22.26 19.96 -19.26
CA CYS A 425 -21.64 20.54 -20.46
C CYS A 425 -20.11 20.68 -20.31
N VAL A 426 -19.64 21.16 -19.15
CA VAL A 426 -18.20 21.27 -18.82
C VAL A 426 -17.57 19.87 -18.73
N SER A 427 -18.28 18.91 -18.12
CA SER A 427 -17.90 17.50 -18.09
C SER A 427 -17.74 16.90 -19.50
N ARG A 428 -18.67 17.18 -20.43
CA ARG A 428 -18.61 16.70 -21.83
C ARG A 428 -17.49 17.33 -22.66
N CYS A 429 -17.20 18.62 -22.49
CA CYS A 429 -16.12 19.28 -23.23
C CYS A 429 -14.75 18.78 -22.76
N CYS A 430 -14.55 18.69 -21.44
CA CYS A 430 -13.39 18.04 -20.85
C CYS A 430 -13.27 16.55 -21.25
N TYR A 431 -14.39 15.82 -21.32
CA TYR A 431 -14.43 14.43 -21.79
C TYR A 431 -13.89 14.27 -23.22
N CYS A 432 -14.24 15.15 -24.14
CA CYS A 432 -13.71 15.11 -25.51
C CYS A 432 -12.20 15.35 -25.54
N CYS A 433 -11.72 16.38 -24.86
CA CYS A 433 -10.27 16.67 -24.77
C CYS A 433 -9.50 15.53 -24.09
N PHE A 434 -10.04 14.95 -23.01
CA PHE A 434 -9.41 13.83 -22.31
C PHE A 434 -9.45 12.52 -23.08
N ARG A 435 -10.51 12.27 -23.86
CA ARG A 435 -10.59 11.09 -24.74
C ARG A 435 -9.66 11.22 -25.94
N CYS A 436 -9.45 12.43 -26.45
CA CYS A 436 -8.44 12.72 -27.47
C CYS A 436 -7.02 12.54 -26.92
N LEU A 437 -6.76 13.02 -25.69
CA LEU A 437 -5.50 12.79 -24.98
C LEU A 437 -5.29 11.28 -24.77
N ASP A 438 -6.27 10.57 -24.23
CA ASP A 438 -6.19 9.13 -23.98
C ASP A 438 -5.96 8.31 -25.26
N LYS A 439 -6.59 8.69 -26.38
CA LYS A 439 -6.32 8.09 -27.69
C LYS A 439 -4.90 8.35 -28.19
N CYS A 440 -4.36 9.56 -28.03
CA CYS A 440 -2.97 9.86 -28.39
C CYS A 440 -1.99 9.09 -27.51
N LEU A 441 -2.26 9.03 -26.20
CA LEU A 441 -1.42 8.36 -25.21
C LEU A 441 -1.42 6.83 -25.38
N CYS A 442 -2.58 6.23 -25.69
CA CYS A 442 -2.68 4.82 -26.06
C CYS A 442 -1.90 4.49 -27.34
N HIS A 443 -1.86 5.41 -28.32
CA HIS A 443 -1.08 5.22 -29.54
C HIS A 443 0.43 5.22 -29.29
N PHE A 444 0.90 5.99 -28.30
CA PHE A 444 2.31 6.00 -27.87
C PHE A 444 2.71 4.76 -27.08
N ASN A 445 1.78 4.10 -26.38
CA ASN A 445 2.06 2.91 -25.56
C ASN A 445 1.90 1.58 -26.35
N GLN A 446 1.46 1.64 -27.61
CA GLN A 446 1.24 0.49 -28.50
C GLN A 446 2.29 0.35 -29.61
N LYS A 447 3.27 1.25 -29.67
CA LYS A 447 4.49 1.13 -30.49
C LYS A 447 5.66 0.94 -29.55
#